data_AF-A0A1Q6YVK0-F1
#
_entry.id   AF-A0A1Q6YVK0-F1
#
_cell.length_a   1.000
_cell.length_b   1.000
_cell.length_c   1.000
_cell.angle_alpha   90.00
_cell.angle_beta   90.00
_cell.angle_gamma   90.00
#
_symmetry.space_group_name_H-M   'P 1'
#
loop_
_entity.id
_entity.type
_entity.pdbx_description
1 polymer ?
#
loop_
_entity_poly.entity_id
_entity_poly.type
_entity_poly.pdbx_seq_one_letter_code
_entity_poly.pdbx_strand_id
1 'polypeptide(L)'
;MWFAENAFARGAMSGLAASALATRTIRLGVGVFNPFNRHPTLIAMEMAALDELSDGRAVLGIGSGIRLAQIGMAAPRRIAAVRDAIHIVSRLLRGETVEYDGPVFSAHGVRLECPLRRAAVPILMAAMGDQALDLCGQIADGLMISNLSPPAFTRRAVGVVARGAAAAGRPMPAEVVQYVTGAIDDDRHEARRRAKAVVGAMLVAYCHDGARRTVTPAQPSWGSRSRAINPCATSRASVGRTMGNQAELSRRKILCA
;
A
#
# COMPACT_ATOMS: atom_id res chain seq x y z
N MET A 1 13.43 6.37 -7.37
CA MET A 1 12.65 5.47 -8.25
C MET A 1 11.40 5.04 -7.52
N TRP A 2 10.24 5.05 -8.19
CA TRP A 2 8.96 4.66 -7.60
C TRP A 2 8.39 3.43 -8.31
N PHE A 3 7.96 2.43 -7.55
CA PHE A 3 7.22 1.27 -8.06
C PHE A 3 5.76 1.39 -7.63
N ALA A 4 4.86 1.34 -8.61
CA ALA A 4 3.43 1.31 -8.33
C ALA A 4 2.98 -0.11 -8.00
N GLU A 5 2.29 -0.27 -6.87
CA GLU A 5 1.63 -1.53 -6.56
C GLU A 5 0.25 -1.57 -7.23
N ASN A 6 0.09 -2.56 -8.10
CA ASN A 6 -1.17 -2.87 -8.77
C ASN A 6 -1.29 -4.39 -8.82
N ALA A 7 -2.42 -4.92 -8.34
CA ALA A 7 -2.66 -6.37 -8.22
C ALA A 7 -2.55 -7.14 -9.55
N PHE A 8 -2.59 -6.44 -10.68
CA PHE A 8 -2.53 -7.01 -12.03
C PHE A 8 -1.21 -6.71 -12.76
N ALA A 9 -0.26 -6.05 -12.09
CA ALA A 9 1.03 -5.66 -12.66
C ALA A 9 2.18 -6.40 -11.95
N ARG A 10 3.42 -6.04 -12.31
CA ARG A 10 4.63 -6.60 -11.68
C ARG A 10 4.66 -6.24 -10.19
N GLY A 11 5.14 -7.17 -9.36
CA GLY A 11 5.27 -6.97 -7.92
C GLY A 11 6.26 -5.84 -7.57
N ALA A 12 5.81 -4.87 -6.77
CA ALA A 12 6.62 -3.71 -6.41
C ALA A 12 7.85 -4.10 -5.57
N MET A 13 7.69 -4.99 -4.58
CA MET A 13 8.79 -5.38 -3.68
C MET A 13 9.92 -6.12 -4.37
N SER A 14 9.62 -7.00 -5.32
CA SER A 14 10.65 -7.70 -6.09
C SER A 14 11.52 -6.71 -6.90
N GLY A 15 10.88 -5.73 -7.55
CA GLY A 15 11.59 -4.69 -8.29
C GLY A 15 12.40 -3.76 -7.40
N LEU A 16 11.87 -3.41 -6.23
CA LEU A 16 12.55 -2.56 -5.26
C LEU A 16 13.74 -3.26 -4.61
N ALA A 17 13.62 -4.54 -4.22
CA ALA A 17 14.73 -5.31 -3.67
C ALA A 17 15.87 -5.48 -4.68
N ALA A 18 15.54 -5.80 -5.95
CA ALA A 18 16.55 -5.85 -7.01
C ALA A 18 17.21 -4.48 -7.22
N SER A 19 16.43 -3.40 -7.22
CA SER A 19 16.95 -2.03 -7.35
C SER A 19 17.81 -1.62 -6.15
N ALA A 20 17.48 -2.08 -4.94
CA ALA A 20 18.25 -1.83 -3.72
C ALA A 20 19.66 -2.39 -3.84
N LEU A 21 19.81 -3.62 -4.32
CA LEU A 21 21.11 -4.27 -4.51
C LEU A 21 21.88 -3.71 -5.71
N ALA A 22 21.18 -3.29 -6.77
CA ALA A 22 21.80 -2.78 -7.99
C ALA A 22 22.24 -1.31 -7.91
N THR A 23 21.86 -0.57 -6.86
CA THR A 23 22.09 0.88 -6.77
C THR A 23 22.53 1.32 -5.38
N ARG A 24 23.23 2.45 -5.28
CA ARG A 24 23.82 2.94 -4.01
C ARG A 24 23.19 4.21 -3.45
N THR A 25 22.61 5.06 -4.29
CA THR A 25 22.22 6.43 -3.89
C THR A 25 20.75 6.76 -4.16
N ILE A 26 20.11 6.10 -5.12
CA ILE A 26 18.73 6.44 -5.48
C ILE A 26 17.75 6.04 -4.37
N ARG A 27 16.82 6.94 -4.03
CA ARG A 27 15.70 6.62 -3.14
C ARG A 27 14.75 5.61 -3.79
N LEU A 28 14.20 4.71 -3.01
CA LEU A 28 13.39 3.58 -3.47
C LEU A 28 12.00 3.64 -2.84
N GLY A 29 11.02 4.04 -3.64
CA GLY A 29 9.68 4.33 -3.17
C GLY A 29 8.64 3.32 -3.63
N VAL A 30 7.74 2.93 -2.73
CA VAL A 30 6.49 2.24 -3.10
C VAL A 30 5.39 3.28 -3.23
N GLY A 31 4.67 3.32 -4.35
CA GLY A 31 3.57 4.26 -4.52
C GLY A 31 2.35 3.63 -5.18
N VAL A 32 1.43 3.02 -4.44
CA VAL A 32 1.36 2.97 -2.96
C VAL A 32 0.98 1.59 -2.46
N PHE A 33 1.37 1.24 -1.24
CA PHE A 33 0.74 0.14 -0.53
C PHE A 33 -0.68 0.49 -0.11
N ASN A 34 -1.54 -0.51 -0.20
CA ASN A 34 -2.93 -0.42 0.16
C ASN A 34 -3.22 -1.31 1.37
N PRO A 35 -3.68 -0.75 2.50
CA PRO A 35 -3.93 -1.55 3.70
C PRO A 35 -5.07 -2.58 3.53
N PHE A 36 -5.91 -2.44 2.48
CA PHE A 36 -6.87 -3.50 2.14
C PHE A 36 -6.23 -4.73 1.48
N ASN A 37 -5.03 -4.61 0.91
CA ASN A 37 -4.32 -5.75 0.30
C ASN A 37 -3.42 -6.47 1.30
N ARG A 38 -3.04 -5.80 2.38
CA ARG A 38 -2.04 -6.27 3.35
C ARG A 38 -2.27 -5.56 4.68
N HIS A 39 -2.27 -6.32 5.78
CA HIS A 39 -2.39 -5.75 7.12
C HIS A 39 -1.27 -4.73 7.37
N PRO A 40 -1.51 -3.62 8.11
CA PRO A 40 -0.49 -2.62 8.42
C PRO A 40 0.81 -3.18 9.02
N THR A 41 0.74 -4.27 9.79
CA THR A 41 1.94 -4.95 10.32
C THR A 41 2.82 -5.54 9.22
N LEU A 42 2.22 -6.10 8.16
CA LEU A 42 2.96 -6.62 7.00
C LEU A 42 3.56 -5.50 6.17
N ILE A 43 2.89 -4.35 6.07
CA ILE A 43 3.45 -3.15 5.44
C ILE A 43 4.74 -2.73 6.17
N ALA A 44 4.69 -2.65 7.50
CA ALA A 44 5.84 -2.25 8.31
C ALA A 44 6.99 -3.26 8.17
N MET A 45 6.71 -4.57 8.21
CA MET A 45 7.69 -5.63 8.01
C MET A 45 8.43 -5.49 6.67
N GLU A 46 7.70 -5.40 5.55
CA GLU A 46 8.29 -5.29 4.21
C GLU A 46 9.12 -4.02 4.05
N MET A 47 8.65 -2.91 4.63
CA MET A 47 9.38 -1.64 4.54
C MET A 47 10.62 -1.60 5.41
N ALA A 48 10.61 -2.23 6.58
CA ALA A 48 11.80 -2.37 7.42
C ALA A 48 12.89 -3.16 6.67
N ALA A 49 12.51 -4.30 6.07
CA ALA A 49 13.43 -5.13 5.29
C ALA A 49 13.99 -4.36 4.07
N LEU A 50 13.15 -3.63 3.33
CA LEU A 50 13.64 -2.81 2.21
C LEU A 50 14.56 -1.68 2.67
N ASP A 51 14.27 -1.06 3.81
CA ASP A 51 15.08 0.02 4.35
C ASP A 51 16.46 -0.47 4.80
N GLU A 52 16.52 -1.66 5.41
CA GLU A 52 17.76 -2.36 5.73
C GLU A 52 18.55 -2.70 4.45
N LEU A 53 17.92 -3.41 3.50
CA LEU A 53 18.52 -3.81 2.21
C LEU A 53 19.04 -2.61 1.41
N SER A 54 18.38 -1.47 1.53
CA SER A 54 18.70 -0.27 0.77
C SER A 54 19.55 0.74 1.53
N ASP A 55 20.04 0.42 2.73
CA ASP A 55 20.88 1.33 3.52
C ASP A 55 20.17 2.65 3.88
N GLY A 56 18.86 2.61 4.16
CA GLY A 56 18.06 3.77 4.57
C GLY A 56 17.45 4.57 3.41
N ARG A 57 17.40 4.01 2.20
CA ARG A 57 16.89 4.70 0.99
C ARG A 57 15.41 4.48 0.73
N ALA A 58 14.71 3.70 1.55
CA ALA A 58 13.32 3.37 1.30
C ALA A 58 12.39 4.59 1.49
N VAL A 59 11.25 4.60 0.81
CA VAL A 59 10.19 5.59 1.01
C VAL A 59 8.84 4.87 0.86
N LEU A 60 7.95 5.04 1.82
CA LEU A 60 6.67 4.34 1.81
C LEU A 60 5.56 5.29 1.36
N GLY A 61 4.86 4.97 0.28
CA GLY A 61 3.57 5.56 -0.04
C GLY A 61 2.42 4.67 0.47
N ILE A 62 1.46 5.23 1.19
CA ILE A 62 0.22 4.55 1.62
C ILE A 62 -1.00 5.24 1.01
N GLY A 63 -1.96 4.46 0.51
CA GLY A 63 -3.25 4.98 0.07
C GLY A 63 -4.33 3.91 -0.01
N SER A 64 -5.57 4.33 -0.25
CA SER A 64 -6.73 3.41 -0.24
C SER A 64 -6.88 2.52 -1.49
N GLY A 65 -5.92 2.58 -2.42
CA GLY A 65 -5.90 1.79 -3.64
C GLY A 65 -7.04 2.03 -4.64
N ILE A 66 -6.95 1.35 -5.76
CA ILE A 66 -7.95 1.33 -6.84
C ILE A 66 -8.31 -0.13 -7.18
N ARG A 67 -9.39 -0.35 -7.93
CA ARG A 67 -9.79 -1.67 -8.45
C ARG A 67 -9.99 -2.83 -7.45
N LEU A 68 -10.11 -2.56 -6.15
CA LEU A 68 -10.38 -3.58 -5.12
C LEU A 68 -11.61 -4.46 -5.40
N ALA A 69 -12.67 -3.88 -5.94
CA ALA A 69 -13.88 -4.62 -6.29
C ALA A 69 -13.62 -5.71 -7.35
N GLN A 70 -12.62 -5.52 -8.23
CA GLN A 70 -12.29 -6.50 -9.27
C GLN A 70 -11.57 -7.73 -8.72
N ILE A 71 -11.01 -7.64 -7.51
CA ILE A 71 -10.44 -8.77 -6.77
C ILE A 71 -11.39 -9.24 -5.65
N GLY A 72 -12.66 -8.84 -5.68
CA GLY A 72 -13.67 -9.24 -4.69
C GLY A 72 -13.54 -8.56 -3.32
N MET A 73 -12.71 -7.51 -3.19
CA MET A 73 -12.48 -6.81 -1.93
C MET A 73 -13.33 -5.55 -1.80
N ALA A 74 -14.03 -5.42 -0.67
CA ALA A 74 -14.67 -4.18 -0.26
C ALA A 74 -13.65 -3.21 0.36
N ALA A 75 -13.95 -1.91 0.31
CA ALA A 75 -13.11 -0.87 0.89
C ALA A 75 -13.94 0.13 1.71
N PRO A 76 -14.56 -0.31 2.81
CA PRO A 76 -15.32 0.57 3.69
C PRO A 76 -14.36 1.54 4.39
N ARG A 77 -14.87 2.73 4.74
CA ARG A 77 -14.16 3.70 5.60
C ARG A 77 -12.69 3.95 5.20
N ARG A 78 -12.43 4.14 3.91
CA ARG A 78 -11.08 4.27 3.31
C ARG A 78 -10.15 5.27 4.02
N ILE A 79 -10.68 6.42 4.43
CA ILE A 79 -9.90 7.44 5.13
C ILE A 79 -9.44 6.94 6.50
N ALA A 80 -10.34 6.28 7.24
CA ALA A 80 -10.01 5.66 8.51
C ALA A 80 -9.01 4.50 8.33
N ALA A 81 -9.22 3.65 7.31
CA ALA A 81 -8.29 2.57 6.96
C ALA A 81 -6.84 3.06 6.74
N VAL A 82 -6.68 4.19 6.02
CA VAL A 82 -5.36 4.81 5.79
C VAL A 82 -4.81 5.46 7.06
N ARG A 83 -5.67 6.11 7.88
CA ARG A 83 -5.27 6.67 9.19
C ARG A 83 -4.71 5.57 10.09
N ASP A 84 -5.45 4.48 10.25
CA ASP A 84 -5.08 3.34 11.10
C ASP A 84 -3.77 2.72 10.60
N ALA A 85 -3.64 2.54 9.28
CA ALA A 85 -2.43 2.01 8.66
C ALA A 85 -1.20 2.89 8.90
N ILE A 86 -1.30 4.21 8.67
CA ILE A 86 -0.19 5.14 8.92
C ILE A 86 0.17 5.16 10.42
N HIS A 87 -0.83 5.14 11.31
CA HIS A 87 -0.58 5.09 12.75
C HIS A 87 0.24 3.85 13.12
N ILE A 88 -0.24 2.65 12.78
CA ILE A 88 0.43 1.39 13.12
C ILE A 88 1.81 1.31 12.47
N VAL A 89 1.90 1.56 11.16
CA VAL A 89 3.16 1.43 10.40
C VAL A 89 4.21 2.39 10.91
N SER A 90 3.86 3.67 11.13
CA SER A 90 4.84 4.67 11.52
C SER A 90 5.46 4.38 12.89
N ARG A 91 4.70 3.84 13.83
CA ARG A 91 5.19 3.49 15.18
C ARG A 91 6.02 2.21 15.16
N LEU A 92 5.58 1.20 14.41
CA LEU A 92 6.37 -0.02 14.19
C LEU A 92 7.74 0.31 13.57
N LEU A 93 7.78 1.18 12.55
CA LEU A 93 9.02 1.61 11.89
C LEU A 93 9.87 2.58 12.74
N ARG A 94 9.38 3.03 13.89
CA ARG A 94 10.18 3.71 14.94
C ARG A 94 10.69 2.75 16.01
N GLY A 95 10.37 1.47 15.89
CA GLY A 95 10.72 0.44 16.88
C GLY A 95 9.87 0.55 18.15
N GLU A 96 8.68 1.12 18.07
CA GLU A 96 7.74 1.15 19.19
C GLU A 96 6.96 -0.16 19.27
N THR A 97 6.53 -0.52 20.48
CA THR A 97 5.46 -1.51 20.67
C THR A 97 4.12 -0.79 20.49
N VAL A 98 3.27 -1.29 19.60
CA VAL A 98 2.02 -0.65 19.22
C VAL A 98 0.85 -1.26 19.97
N GLU A 99 0.16 -0.41 20.72
CA GLU A 99 -1.20 -0.60 21.22
C GLU A 99 -2.10 0.41 20.52
N TYR A 100 -3.00 -0.08 19.68
CA TYR A 100 -3.89 0.75 18.88
C TYR A 100 -5.19 0.02 18.57
N ASP A 101 -6.31 0.62 18.98
CA ASP A 101 -7.65 0.17 18.61
C ASP A 101 -8.25 1.12 17.57
N GLY A 102 -8.17 0.71 16.31
CA GLY A 102 -8.60 1.50 15.16
C GLY A 102 -9.96 1.04 14.64
N PRO A 103 -10.75 1.95 14.05
CA PRO A 103 -12.04 1.60 13.48
C PRO A 103 -11.97 0.54 12.37
N VAL A 104 -10.86 0.43 11.64
CA VAL A 104 -10.66 -0.53 10.54
C VAL A 104 -9.52 -1.50 10.82
N PHE A 105 -8.38 -1.03 11.33
CA PHE A 105 -7.25 -1.88 11.68
C PHE A 105 -6.78 -1.59 13.11
N SER A 106 -6.58 -2.66 13.88
CA SER A 106 -6.09 -2.63 15.25
C SER A 106 -4.80 -3.44 15.39
N ALA A 107 -4.03 -3.14 16.42
CA ALA A 107 -2.74 -3.75 16.72
C ALA A 107 -2.55 -3.76 18.24
N HIS A 108 -2.25 -4.92 18.83
CA HIS A 108 -2.18 -5.10 20.29
C HIS A 108 -0.88 -5.80 20.66
N GLY A 109 -0.02 -5.13 21.42
CA GLY A 109 1.26 -5.64 21.89
C GLY A 109 2.27 -5.97 20.79
N VAL A 110 2.13 -5.41 19.58
CA VAL A 110 2.96 -5.79 18.43
C VAL A 110 4.17 -4.87 18.28
N ARG A 111 5.33 -5.45 17.98
CA ARG A 111 6.59 -4.76 17.70
C ARG A 111 7.30 -5.47 16.55
N LEU A 112 8.08 -4.75 15.74
CA LEU A 112 8.98 -5.41 14.79
C LEU A 112 10.14 -6.07 15.54
N GLU A 113 10.41 -7.31 15.19
CA GLU A 113 11.51 -8.11 15.75
C GLU A 113 12.83 -7.93 15.00
N CYS A 114 12.77 -7.41 13.76
CA CYS A 114 13.95 -7.11 12.95
C CYS A 114 14.65 -5.81 13.40
N PRO A 115 15.97 -5.70 13.19
CA PRO A 115 16.68 -4.44 13.41
C PRO A 115 16.16 -3.36 12.46
N LEU A 116 16.09 -2.12 12.95
CA LEU A 116 15.69 -0.97 12.14
C LEU A 116 16.90 -0.18 11.72
N ARG A 117 16.97 0.15 10.42
CA ARG A 117 18.11 0.85 9.85
C ARG A 117 18.21 2.31 10.28
N ARG A 118 17.07 2.99 10.46
CA ARG A 118 16.98 4.39 10.88
C ARG A 118 15.80 4.60 11.78
N ALA A 119 15.80 5.75 12.47
CA ALA A 119 14.76 6.11 13.43
C ALA A 119 13.36 6.23 12.81
N ALA A 120 13.25 6.59 11.53
CA ALA A 120 11.96 6.66 10.83
C ALA A 120 12.11 6.52 9.32
N VAL A 121 11.26 5.69 8.71
CA VAL A 121 11.06 5.62 7.26
C VAL A 121 10.02 6.68 6.85
N PRO A 122 10.29 7.56 5.87
CA PRO A 122 9.31 8.55 5.43
C PRO A 122 8.05 7.90 4.84
N ILE A 123 6.89 8.38 5.30
CA ILE A 123 5.57 7.89 4.87
C ILE A 123 4.81 9.00 4.15
N LEU A 124 4.62 8.82 2.84
CA LEU A 124 3.79 9.68 2.00
C LEU A 124 2.37 9.13 1.93
N MET A 125 1.38 10.00 2.05
CA MET A 125 -0.02 9.61 1.89
C MET A 125 -0.51 9.98 0.49
N ALA A 126 -1.05 9.01 -0.24
CA ALA A 126 -1.78 9.28 -1.47
C ALA A 126 -3.19 9.79 -1.14
N ALA A 127 -3.47 11.03 -1.53
CA ALA A 127 -4.72 11.72 -1.20
C ALA A 127 -5.23 12.54 -2.40
N MET A 128 -6.57 12.65 -2.51
CA MET A 128 -7.19 13.46 -3.57
C MET A 128 -8.38 14.30 -3.11
N GLY A 129 -9.28 13.74 -2.31
CA GLY A 129 -10.41 14.49 -1.74
C GLY A 129 -10.00 15.30 -0.52
N ASP A 130 -10.71 16.40 -0.24
CA ASP A 130 -10.32 17.37 0.78
C ASP A 130 -10.17 16.75 2.17
N GLN A 131 -11.03 15.82 2.58
CA GLN A 131 -10.88 15.10 3.86
C GLN A 131 -9.59 14.27 3.92
N ALA A 132 -9.18 13.65 2.81
CA ALA A 132 -7.95 12.87 2.76
C ALA A 132 -6.71 13.76 2.68
N LEU A 133 -6.81 14.92 2.01
CA LEU A 133 -5.74 15.91 1.94
C LEU A 133 -5.52 16.59 3.29
N ASP A 134 -6.60 16.94 3.99
CA ASP A 134 -6.55 17.49 5.33
C ASP A 134 -5.92 16.48 6.30
N LEU A 135 -6.36 15.21 6.26
CA LEU A 135 -5.73 14.12 7.00
C LEU A 135 -4.23 13.98 6.67
N CYS A 136 -3.85 14.01 5.38
CA CYS A 136 -2.47 13.92 4.96
C CYS A 136 -1.60 14.98 5.65
N GLY A 137 -2.07 16.23 5.72
CA GLY A 137 -1.41 17.30 6.47
C GLY A 137 -1.25 17.00 7.96
N GLN A 138 -2.25 16.36 8.57
CA GLN A 138 -2.23 16.05 10.00
C GLN A 138 -1.25 14.92 10.38
N ILE A 139 -1.02 13.92 9.51
CA ILE A 139 -0.36 12.67 9.94
C ILE A 139 0.81 12.19 9.07
N ALA A 140 0.95 12.62 7.81
CA ALA A 140 1.94 12.08 6.88
C ALA A 140 3.17 12.99 6.71
N ASP A 141 4.28 12.43 6.26
CA ASP A 141 5.54 13.14 6.00
C ASP A 141 5.57 13.81 4.62
N GLY A 142 4.67 13.38 3.72
CA GLY A 142 4.52 13.96 2.39
C GLY A 142 3.19 13.60 1.71
N LEU A 143 2.90 14.31 0.64
CA LEU A 143 1.73 14.10 -0.21
C LEU A 143 2.12 13.36 -1.49
N MET A 144 1.35 12.33 -1.86
CA MET A 144 1.44 11.69 -3.16
C MET A 144 0.19 11.96 -4.00
N ILE A 145 0.38 12.46 -5.22
CA ILE A 145 -0.67 12.82 -6.17
C ILE A 145 -0.59 11.87 -7.37
N SER A 146 -1.72 11.30 -7.73
CA SER A 146 -1.83 10.37 -8.86
C SER A 146 -1.65 11.07 -10.21
N ASN A 147 -1.55 10.26 -11.26
CA ASN A 147 -1.62 10.73 -12.64
C ASN A 147 -2.93 11.45 -12.91
N LEU A 148 -2.96 12.24 -14.00
CA LEU A 148 -4.14 12.97 -14.48
C LEU A 148 -4.61 14.10 -13.54
N SER A 149 -3.76 14.56 -12.63
CA SER A 149 -4.00 15.77 -11.83
C SER A 149 -3.44 17.02 -12.54
N PRO A 150 -4.28 18.02 -12.91
CA PRO A 150 -3.78 19.26 -13.49
C PRO A 150 -3.02 20.11 -12.46
N PRO A 151 -2.15 21.05 -12.87
CA PRO A 151 -1.41 21.90 -11.93
C PRO A 151 -2.29 22.65 -10.92
N ALA A 152 -3.52 23.04 -11.30
CA ALA A 152 -4.48 23.68 -10.42
C ALA A 152 -4.94 22.75 -9.27
N PHE A 153 -5.07 21.45 -9.54
CA PHE A 153 -5.35 20.45 -8.51
C PHE A 153 -4.19 20.40 -7.50
N THR A 154 -2.96 20.30 -7.98
CA THR A 154 -1.77 20.21 -7.11
C THR A 154 -1.63 21.44 -6.21
N ARG A 155 -1.83 22.65 -6.75
CA ARG A 155 -1.83 23.89 -5.94
C ARG A 155 -2.90 23.86 -4.85
N ARG A 156 -4.13 23.47 -5.17
CA ARG A 156 -5.21 23.35 -4.18
C ARG A 156 -4.86 22.30 -3.13
N ALA A 157 -4.38 21.13 -3.55
CA ALA A 157 -4.05 20.01 -2.68
C ALA A 157 -2.98 20.39 -1.65
N VAL A 158 -1.90 21.04 -2.09
CA VAL A 158 -0.86 21.58 -1.20
C VAL A 158 -1.45 22.56 -0.19
N GLY A 159 -2.35 23.45 -0.62
CA GLY A 159 -3.02 24.39 0.28
C GLY A 159 -3.91 23.71 1.33
N VAL A 160 -4.62 22.64 0.98
CA VAL A 160 -5.44 21.85 1.93
C VAL A 160 -4.54 21.13 2.94
N VAL A 161 -3.47 20.47 2.45
CA VAL A 161 -2.48 19.79 3.31
C VAL A 161 -1.84 20.77 4.29
N ALA A 162 -1.49 21.99 3.85
CA ALA A 162 -0.93 23.02 4.71
C ALA A 162 -1.87 23.41 5.86
N ARG A 163 -3.17 23.52 5.59
CA ARG A 163 -4.18 23.77 6.64
C ARG A 163 -4.29 22.61 7.63
N GLY A 164 -4.30 21.37 7.13
CA GLY A 164 -4.33 20.18 7.99
C GLY A 164 -3.10 20.08 8.89
N ALA A 165 -1.92 20.39 8.36
CA ALA A 165 -0.67 20.44 9.14
C ALA A 165 -0.72 21.51 10.23
N ALA A 166 -1.16 22.73 9.88
CA ALA A 166 -1.32 23.83 10.83
C ALA A 166 -2.31 23.49 11.95
N ALA A 167 -3.46 22.88 11.62
CA ALA A 167 -4.46 22.46 12.59
C ALA A 167 -3.94 21.38 13.56
N ALA A 168 -3.00 20.54 13.12
CA ALA A 168 -2.33 19.54 13.95
C ALA A 168 -1.06 20.07 14.66
N GLY A 169 -0.76 21.37 14.56
CA GLY A 169 0.40 21.99 15.20
C GLY A 169 1.75 21.44 14.70
N ARG A 170 1.83 20.99 13.44
CA ARG A 170 3.04 20.41 12.86
C ARG A 170 3.51 21.15 11.60
N PRO A 171 4.80 21.04 11.24
CA PRO A 171 5.28 21.60 9.98
C PRO A 171 4.57 20.99 8.78
N MET A 172 4.54 21.76 7.69
CA MET A 172 4.07 21.27 6.38
C MET A 172 4.85 20.02 5.98
N PRO A 173 4.19 18.96 5.46
CA PRO A 173 4.87 17.81 4.88
C PRO A 173 5.95 18.23 3.87
N ALA A 174 7.15 17.67 4.03
CA ALA A 174 8.35 18.14 3.34
C ALA A 174 8.37 17.80 1.84
N GLU A 175 7.56 16.82 1.42
CA GLU A 175 7.57 16.29 0.06
C GLU A 175 6.19 16.27 -0.57
N VAL A 176 6.13 16.68 -1.85
CA VAL A 176 4.98 16.51 -2.73
C VAL A 176 5.45 15.75 -3.96
N VAL A 177 4.96 14.53 -4.15
CA VAL A 177 5.28 13.68 -5.29
C VAL A 177 4.06 13.58 -6.19
N GLN A 178 4.22 13.91 -7.47
CA GLN A 178 3.15 13.76 -8.46
C GLN A 178 3.60 12.84 -9.59
N TYR A 179 2.75 11.87 -9.92
CA TYR A 179 2.94 11.08 -11.14
C TYR A 179 2.53 11.88 -12.37
N VAL A 180 3.43 11.94 -13.35
CA VAL A 180 3.25 12.67 -14.60
C VAL A 180 3.64 11.75 -15.76
N THR A 181 2.77 11.64 -16.75
CA THR A 181 3.10 10.95 -18.01
C THR A 181 4.16 11.75 -18.76
N GLY A 182 5.36 11.18 -18.90
CA GLY A 182 6.43 11.73 -19.71
C GLY A 182 6.51 11.04 -21.07
N ALA A 183 6.64 11.82 -22.14
CA ALA A 183 7.05 11.35 -23.46
C ALA A 183 8.04 12.35 -24.02
N ILE A 184 9.23 11.87 -24.40
CA ILE A 184 10.33 12.67 -24.93
C ILE A 184 10.60 12.17 -26.35
N ASP A 185 10.63 13.10 -27.29
CA ASP A 185 10.94 12.86 -28.69
C ASP A 185 11.42 14.19 -29.30
N ASP A 186 12.29 14.13 -30.31
CA ASP A 186 12.77 15.32 -31.02
C ASP A 186 11.61 15.98 -31.80
N ASP A 187 10.61 15.19 -32.24
CA ASP A 187 9.37 15.71 -32.79
C ASP A 187 8.28 15.84 -31.71
N ARG A 188 7.87 17.09 -31.47
CA ARG A 188 6.76 17.44 -30.56
C ARG A 188 5.46 16.71 -30.90
N HIS A 189 5.15 16.51 -32.18
CA HIS A 189 3.92 15.83 -32.61
C HIS A 189 3.95 14.37 -32.20
N GLU A 190 5.09 13.70 -32.37
CA GLU A 190 5.29 12.31 -31.98
C GLU A 190 5.27 12.14 -30.45
N ALA A 191 5.97 13.01 -29.72
CA ALA A 191 5.91 13.02 -28.25
C ALA A 191 4.46 13.16 -27.74
N ARG A 192 3.67 14.07 -28.33
CA ARG A 192 2.25 14.25 -27.97
C ARG A 192 1.41 13.05 -28.36
N ARG A 193 1.66 12.41 -29.51
CA ARG A 193 0.93 11.21 -29.96
C ARG A 193 1.11 10.06 -28.97
N ARG A 194 2.34 9.79 -28.53
CA ARG A 194 2.64 8.76 -27.52
C ARG A 194 2.01 9.07 -26.17
N ALA A 195 2.13 10.32 -25.70
CA ALA A 195 1.51 10.74 -24.44
C ALA A 195 -0.03 10.61 -24.48
N LYS A 196 -0.67 11.01 -25.60
CA LYS A 196 -2.13 10.89 -25.79
C LYS A 196 -2.61 9.44 -25.66
N ALA A 197 -1.91 8.48 -26.23
CA ALA A 197 -2.30 7.07 -26.15
C ALA A 197 -2.33 6.57 -24.68
N VAL A 198 -1.28 6.89 -23.91
CA VAL A 198 -1.17 6.52 -22.49
C VAL A 198 -2.24 7.23 -21.66
N VAL A 199 -2.38 8.55 -21.82
CA VAL A 199 -3.38 9.35 -21.09
C VAL A 199 -4.80 8.90 -21.42
N GLY A 200 -5.09 8.59 -22.68
CA GLY A 200 -6.39 8.07 -23.12
C GLY A 200 -6.74 6.75 -22.45
N ALA A 201 -5.78 5.81 -22.40
CA ALA A 201 -5.98 4.53 -21.71
C ALA A 201 -6.23 4.72 -20.20
N MET A 202 -5.49 5.63 -19.54
CA MET A 202 -5.69 5.94 -18.13
C MET A 202 -7.07 6.56 -17.85
N LEU A 203 -7.53 7.48 -18.70
CA LEU A 203 -8.84 8.12 -18.56
C LEU A 203 -9.96 7.09 -18.61
N VAL A 204 -9.93 6.16 -19.58
CA VAL A 204 -10.94 5.09 -19.69
C VAL A 204 -10.95 4.21 -18.43
N ALA A 205 -9.76 3.80 -17.96
CA ALA A 205 -9.64 2.98 -16.77
C ALA A 205 -10.19 3.67 -15.52
N TYR A 206 -9.89 4.96 -15.30
CA TYR A 206 -10.39 5.70 -14.15
C TYR A 206 -11.87 6.05 -14.24
N CYS A 207 -12.40 6.34 -15.43
CA CYS A 207 -13.84 6.55 -15.63
C CYS A 207 -14.64 5.30 -15.27
N HIS A 208 -14.19 4.11 -15.70
CA HIS A 208 -14.84 2.84 -15.34
C HIS A 208 -14.79 2.58 -13.82
N ASP A 209 -13.66 2.87 -13.17
CA ASP A 209 -13.55 2.74 -11.71
C ASP A 209 -14.44 3.75 -10.97
N GLY A 210 -14.61 4.96 -11.50
CA GLY A 210 -15.53 5.98 -10.97
C GLY A 210 -16.99 5.55 -11.08
N ALA A 211 -17.42 5.09 -12.25
CA ALA A 211 -18.80 4.65 -12.50
C ALA A 211 -19.21 3.41 -11.69
N ARG A 212 -18.25 2.51 -11.36
CA ARG A 212 -18.52 1.39 -10.44
C ARG A 212 -18.62 1.82 -8.98
N ARG A 213 -18.06 2.97 -8.58
CA ARG A 213 -18.21 3.51 -7.21
C ARG A 213 -19.61 4.07 -6.97
N THR A 214 -20.30 4.56 -8.00
CA THR A 214 -21.67 5.09 -7.88
C THR A 214 -22.72 3.99 -7.79
N VAL A 215 -22.37 2.74 -8.14
CA VAL A 215 -23.25 1.58 -8.00
C VAL A 215 -22.73 0.71 -6.85
N THR A 216 -23.22 0.95 -5.63
CA THR A 216 -23.03 0.01 -4.52
C THR A 216 -24.18 -1.00 -4.58
N PRO A 217 -23.94 -2.31 -4.80
CA PRO A 217 -24.95 -3.30 -4.48
C PRO A 217 -25.04 -3.34 -2.96
N ALA A 218 -26.25 -3.17 -2.42
CA ALA A 218 -26.51 -3.47 -1.02
C ALA A 218 -26.05 -4.92 -0.75
N GLN A 219 -25.14 -5.11 0.22
CA GLN A 219 -24.81 -6.47 0.65
C GLN A 219 -26.03 -7.10 1.33
N PRO A 220 -26.32 -8.40 1.10
CA PRO A 220 -27.29 -9.10 1.92
C PRO A 220 -26.77 -9.16 3.36
N SER A 221 -27.58 -8.69 4.31
CA SER A 221 -27.32 -8.87 5.72
C SER A 221 -27.21 -10.37 6.03
N TRP A 222 -26.05 -10.83 6.47
CA TRP A 222 -25.92 -12.13 7.12
C TRP A 222 -26.61 -12.04 8.48
N GLY A 223 -27.91 -12.33 8.48
CA GLY A 223 -28.69 -12.49 9.69
C GLY A 223 -28.19 -13.68 10.49
N SER A 224 -27.85 -13.41 11.74
CA SER A 224 -27.54 -14.39 12.76
C SER A 224 -28.59 -15.51 12.82
N ARG A 225 -28.19 -16.73 12.44
CA ARG A 225 -28.78 -17.95 12.99
C ARG A 225 -27.68 -18.72 13.69
N SER A 226 -27.56 -18.44 14.98
CA SER A 226 -26.93 -19.32 15.96
C SER A 226 -27.61 -20.68 15.90
N ARG A 227 -26.89 -21.70 15.42
CA ARG A 227 -27.07 -23.06 15.93
C ARG A 227 -25.83 -23.41 16.71
N ALA A 228 -26.03 -23.53 18.02
CA ALA A 228 -25.07 -24.04 18.96
C ALA A 228 -24.55 -25.40 18.49
N ILE A 229 -23.23 -25.54 18.46
CA ILE A 229 -22.58 -26.84 18.53
C ILE A 229 -21.85 -26.83 19.88
N ASN A 230 -22.44 -27.48 20.86
CA ASN A 230 -21.79 -27.75 22.14
C ASN A 230 -20.81 -28.93 21.96
N PRO A 231 -19.65 -28.93 22.64
CA PRO A 231 -18.65 -29.97 22.50
C PRO A 231 -18.92 -31.16 23.44
N CYS A 232 -18.25 -32.27 23.12
CA CYS A 232 -18.01 -33.46 23.96
C CYS A 232 -19.04 -34.62 23.86
N ALA A 233 -18.63 -35.68 23.15
CA ALA A 233 -18.86 -37.05 23.58
C ALA A 233 -17.82 -37.97 22.90
N THR A 234 -17.06 -38.66 23.75
CA THR A 234 -16.09 -39.72 23.48
C THR A 234 -16.72 -40.97 22.85
N SER A 235 -16.02 -41.64 21.94
CA SER A 235 -15.82 -43.10 21.99
C SER A 235 -14.67 -43.56 21.08
N ARG A 236 -13.99 -44.61 21.54
CA ARG A 236 -12.79 -45.24 20.97
C ARG A 236 -13.15 -46.17 19.81
N ALA A 237 -12.29 -46.29 18.81
CA ALA A 237 -12.00 -47.56 18.11
C ALA A 237 -10.73 -47.45 17.23
N SER A 238 -9.61 -47.88 17.81
CA SER A 238 -8.60 -48.81 17.29
C SER A 238 -8.36 -49.00 15.77
N VAL A 239 -7.06 -48.90 15.43
CA VAL A 239 -6.25 -49.81 14.58
C VAL A 239 -6.15 -49.51 13.08
N GLY A 240 -4.91 -49.33 12.61
CA GLY A 240 -4.55 -49.47 11.20
C GLY A 240 -3.23 -48.81 10.81
N ARG A 241 -2.10 -49.47 11.08
CA ARG A 241 -0.76 -49.10 10.58
C ARG A 241 -0.69 -49.19 9.06
N THR A 242 0.04 -48.28 8.42
CA THR A 242 1.13 -48.63 7.48
C THR A 242 2.01 -47.41 7.17
N MET A 243 3.30 -47.55 7.49
CA MET A 243 4.40 -46.77 6.92
C MET A 243 4.58 -47.17 5.44
N GLY A 244 4.87 -46.19 4.59
CA GLY A 244 5.26 -46.39 3.19
C GLY A 244 6.12 -45.23 2.73
N ASN A 245 7.43 -45.45 2.78
CA ASN A 245 8.52 -44.57 2.40
C ASN A 245 8.60 -44.46 0.86
N GLN A 246 8.80 -43.26 0.30
CA GLN A 246 9.68 -43.12 -0.87
C GLN A 246 10.10 -41.67 -1.11
N ALA A 247 11.42 -41.53 -1.24
CA ALA A 247 12.18 -40.33 -1.52
C ALA A 247 12.39 -40.14 -3.03
N GLU A 248 13.02 -38.99 -3.35
CA GLU A 248 13.76 -38.66 -4.57
C GLU A 248 12.97 -38.19 -5.81
N LEU A 249 13.24 -36.93 -6.19
CA LEU A 249 13.80 -36.49 -7.49
C LEU A 249 13.84 -34.95 -7.48
N SER A 250 14.98 -34.32 -7.20
CA SER A 250 16.10 -34.04 -8.13
C SER A 250 16.10 -32.59 -8.65
N ARG A 251 16.93 -31.79 -7.98
CA ARG A 251 17.75 -30.65 -8.42
C ARG A 251 17.85 -30.41 -9.95
N ARG A 252 17.58 -29.16 -10.40
CA ARG A 252 18.28 -28.47 -11.51
C ARG A 252 18.38 -26.97 -11.17
N LYS A 253 19.53 -26.53 -10.68
CA LYS A 253 20.62 -25.81 -11.39
C LYS A 253 20.28 -24.37 -11.79
N ILE A 254 20.78 -23.48 -10.93
CA ILE A 254 21.19 -22.10 -11.17
C ILE A 254 22.23 -22.07 -12.30
N LEU A 255 22.12 -21.12 -13.22
CA LEU A 255 23.23 -20.64 -14.04
C LEU A 255 23.04 -19.16 -14.37
N CYS A 256 24.01 -18.37 -13.92
CA CYS A 256 24.26 -17.00 -14.33
C CYS A 256 24.74 -16.96 -15.79
N ALA A 257 24.24 -15.98 -16.54
CA ALA A 257 24.93 -15.28 -17.62
C ALA A 257 24.33 -13.88 -17.71
#